data_AF-A0A7C4SQC9-F1
#
_entry.id   AF-A0A7C4SQC9-F1
#
_cell.length_a   1.000
_cell.length_b   1.000
_cell.length_c   1.000
_cell.angle_alpha   90.00
_cell.angle_beta   90.00
_cell.angle_gamma   90.00
#
_symmetry.space_group_name_H-M   'P 1'
#
loop_
_entity.id
_entity.type
_entity.pdbx_description
1 polymer ?
#
loop_
_entity_poly.entity_id
_entity_poly.type
_entity_poly.pdbx_seq_one_letter_code
_entity_poly.pdbx_strand_id
1 'polypeptide(L)'
;MEEPVIVLDAMIPYYIKAYLKVLGYVNVYHLNDIYPPNVEDNHIRQFVESNEAVLITRDRKHFNGLKKGRVLIIEKEDPYWMFKEVLEGLMLIGLSPRFDWIKVNSGAE
;
A
#
# COMPACT_ATOMS: atom_id res chain seq x y z
N MET A 1 15.59 -0.96 10.38
CA MET A 1 14.41 -1.82 10.14
C MET A 1 14.23 -1.90 8.64
N GLU A 2 13.93 -3.08 8.12
CA GLU A 2 13.62 -3.26 6.70
C GLU A 2 12.33 -2.51 6.35
N GLU A 3 12.26 -1.92 5.16
CA GLU A 3 11.09 -1.13 4.77
C GLU A 3 9.89 -2.02 4.48
N PRO A 4 8.69 -1.69 4.99
CA PRO A 4 7.51 -2.53 4.82
C PRO A 4 7.12 -2.66 3.35
N VAL A 5 6.74 -3.88 2.95
CA VAL A 5 6.17 -4.15 1.63
C VAL A 5 4.71 -3.73 1.63
N ILE A 6 4.32 -2.88 0.69
CA ILE A 6 2.93 -2.46 0.47
C ILE A 6 2.47 -3.00 -0.88
N VAL A 7 1.34 -3.69 -0.90
CA VAL A 7 0.74 -4.26 -2.10
C VAL A 7 -0.62 -3.62 -2.33
N LEU A 8 -0.82 -3.04 -3.50
CA LEU A 8 -2.12 -2.55 -3.96
C LEU A 8 -2.82 -3.66 -4.74
N ASP A 9 -4.04 -3.97 -4.34
CA ASP A 9 -4.91 -4.89 -5.07
C ASP A 9 -5.17 -4.40 -6.50
N ALA A 10 -5.50 -5.30 -7.42
CA ALA A 10 -5.75 -5.02 -8.83
C ALA A 10 -6.92 -4.04 -9.06
N MET A 11 -7.83 -3.93 -8.09
CA MET A 11 -8.95 -2.98 -8.09
C MET A 11 -8.57 -1.57 -7.61
N ILE A 12 -7.38 -1.40 -7.03
CA ILE A 12 -6.88 -0.09 -6.62
C ILE A 12 -6.24 0.59 -7.82
N PRO A 13 -6.60 1.83 -8.16
CA PRO A 13 -6.01 2.53 -9.29
C PRO A 13 -4.49 2.64 -9.21
N TYR A 14 -3.82 2.40 -10.33
CA TYR A 14 -2.36 2.37 -10.42
C TYR A 14 -1.67 3.69 -9.99
N TYR A 15 -2.34 4.84 -10.09
CA TYR A 15 -1.78 6.12 -9.66
C TYR A 15 -1.50 6.18 -8.16
N ILE A 16 -2.20 5.38 -7.33
CA ILE A 16 -1.97 5.32 -5.88
C ILE A 16 -0.54 4.85 -5.60
N LYS A 17 -0.02 3.89 -6.38
CA LYS A 17 1.37 3.42 -6.28
C LYS A 17 2.35 4.57 -6.48
N ALA A 18 2.12 5.39 -7.49
CA ALA A 18 2.99 6.53 -7.79
C ALA A 18 2.98 7.55 -6.65
N TYR A 19 1.80 7.89 -6.12
CA TYR A 19 1.69 8.84 -5.01
C TYR A 19 2.36 8.32 -3.73
N LEU A 20 2.21 7.04 -3.39
CA LEU A 20 2.89 6.46 -2.25
C LEU A 20 4.42 6.48 -2.43
N LYS A 21 4.93 6.20 -3.64
CA LYS A 21 6.37 6.33 -3.91
C LYS A 21 6.87 7.75 -3.75
N VAL A 22 6.10 8.74 -4.21
CA VAL A 22 6.41 10.16 -3.95
C VAL A 22 6.39 10.46 -2.46
N LEU A 23 5.53 9.84 -1.67
CA LEU A 23 5.53 9.97 -0.20
C LEU A 23 6.58 9.12 0.52
N GLY A 24 7.58 8.57 -0.19
CA GLY A 24 8.70 7.85 0.42
C GLY A 24 8.38 6.43 0.87
N TYR A 25 7.29 5.84 0.39
CA TYR A 25 7.07 4.40 0.48
C TYR A 25 7.76 3.72 -0.71
N VAL A 26 8.96 3.17 -0.51
CA VAL A 26 9.80 2.66 -1.61
C VAL A 26 9.28 1.32 -2.14
N ASN A 27 8.93 0.41 -1.23
CA ASN A 27 8.50 -0.96 -1.51
C ASN A 27 6.98 -1.05 -1.77
N VAL A 28 6.48 -0.26 -2.72
CA VAL A 28 5.07 -0.27 -3.15
C VAL A 28 4.92 -0.97 -4.50
N TYR A 29 4.09 -2.00 -4.54
CA TYR A 29 3.78 -2.80 -5.70
C TYR A 29 2.28 -2.81 -5.96
N HIS A 30 1.89 -2.91 -7.23
CA HIS A 30 0.54 -3.21 -7.63
C HIS A 30 0.47 -4.70 -7.97
N LEU A 31 -0.63 -5.40 -7.68
CA LEU A 31 -0.71 -6.86 -7.93
C LEU A 31 -0.39 -7.22 -9.39
N ASN A 32 -0.86 -6.41 -10.34
CA ASN A 32 -0.55 -6.57 -11.77
C ASN A 32 0.94 -6.44 -12.12
N ASP A 33 1.81 -5.93 -11.23
CA ASP A 33 3.26 -5.95 -11.43
C ASP A 33 3.88 -7.30 -11.07
N ILE A 34 3.22 -8.04 -10.17
CA ILE A 34 3.74 -9.28 -9.54
C ILE A 34 3.13 -10.50 -10.23
N TYR A 35 1.85 -10.41 -10.59
CA TYR A 35 1.06 -11.52 -11.08
C TYR A 35 0.35 -11.19 -12.40
N PRO A 36 0.09 -12.21 -13.23
CA PRO A 36 -0.82 -12.05 -14.36
C PRO A 36 -2.25 -11.75 -13.88
N PRO A 37 -3.11 -11.19 -14.75
CA PRO A 37 -4.53 -11.04 -14.47
C PRO A 37 -5.17 -12.36 -14.04
N ASN A 38 -6.15 -12.30 -13.12
CA ASN A 38 -6.89 -13.46 -12.58
C ASN A 38 -6.06 -14.45 -11.73
N VAL A 39 -5.01 -13.97 -11.06
CA VAL A 39 -4.33 -14.78 -10.04
C VAL A 39 -5.30 -15.16 -8.91
N GLU A 40 -5.19 -16.40 -8.43
CA GLU A 40 -6.01 -16.88 -7.31
C GLU A 40 -5.62 -16.22 -5.98
N ASP A 41 -6.61 -15.93 -5.13
CA ASP A 41 -6.44 -15.29 -3.82
C ASP A 41 -5.44 -16.00 -2.91
N ASN A 42 -5.31 -17.33 -3.03
CA ASN A 42 -4.36 -18.11 -2.25
C ASN A 42 -2.90 -17.71 -2.52
N HIS A 43 -2.56 -17.40 -3.77
CA HIS A 43 -1.22 -16.93 -4.12
C HIS A 43 -0.96 -15.54 -3.57
N ILE A 44 -1.95 -14.64 -3.66
CA ILE A 44 -1.87 -13.29 -3.08
C ILE A 44 -1.69 -13.40 -1.55
N ARG A 45 -2.50 -14.24 -0.89
CA ARG A 45 -2.42 -14.50 0.55
C ARG A 45 -1.02 -14.99 0.95
N GLN A 46 -0.49 -15.98 0.25
CA GLN A 46 0.85 -16.52 0.53
C GLN A 46 1.92 -15.44 0.38
N PHE A 47 1.82 -14.58 -0.64
CA PHE A 47 2.75 -13.47 -0.82
C PHE A 47 2.70 -12.47 0.34
N VAL A 48 1.49 -12.06 0.74
CA VAL A 48 1.30 -11.11 1.84
C VAL A 48 1.85 -11.68 3.15
N GLU A 49 1.55 -12.94 3.46
CA GLU A 49 2.05 -13.58 4.68
C GLU A 49 3.57 -13.77 4.69
N SER A 50 4.15 -14.16 3.55
CA SER A 50 5.60 -14.45 3.46
C SER A 50 6.45 -13.17 3.53
N ASN A 51 5.89 -12.04 3.10
CA ASN A 51 6.56 -10.73 3.15
C ASN A 51 6.09 -9.87 4.34
N GLU A 52 5.21 -10.40 5.19
CA GLU A 52 4.51 -9.65 6.25
C GLU A 52 3.94 -8.31 5.75
N ALA A 53 3.45 -8.31 4.50
CA ALA A 53 3.11 -7.11 3.75
C ALA A 53 1.81 -6.45 4.25
N VAL A 54 1.64 -5.18 3.87
CA VAL A 54 0.38 -4.45 3.97
C VAL A 54 -0.35 -4.55 2.64
N LEU A 55 -1.46 -5.29 2.60
CA LEU A 55 -2.35 -5.35 1.45
C LEU A 55 -3.39 -4.24 1.53
N ILE A 56 -3.47 -3.38 0.52
CA ILE A 56 -4.50 -2.37 0.36
C ILE A 56 -5.50 -2.89 -0.68
N THR A 57 -6.74 -3.12 -0.26
CA THR A 57 -7.78 -3.74 -1.09
C THR A 57 -9.13 -3.08 -0.82
N ARG A 58 -10.10 -3.24 -1.74
CA ARG A 58 -11.52 -2.95 -1.45
C ARG A 58 -12.31 -4.23 -1.15
N ASP A 59 -11.66 -5.39 -1.24
CA ASP A 59 -12.27 -6.68 -1.05
C ASP A 59 -12.15 -7.17 0.40
N ARG A 60 -13.21 -6.90 1.15
CA ARG A 60 -13.30 -7.25 2.57
C ARG A 60 -13.44 -8.75 2.84
N LYS A 61 -13.86 -9.57 1.86
CA LYS A 61 -14.27 -10.96 2.12
C LYS A 61 -13.13 -11.95 1.94
N HIS A 62 -12.27 -11.75 0.95
CA HIS A 62 -11.29 -12.76 0.52
C HIS A 62 -10.04 -12.85 1.41
N PHE A 63 -9.71 -11.80 2.15
CA PHE A 63 -8.48 -11.73 2.97
C PHE A 63 -8.69 -11.87 4.47
N ASN A 64 -9.84 -12.37 4.92
CA ASN A 64 -10.04 -12.71 6.33
C ASN A 64 -9.15 -13.88 6.76
N GLY A 65 -8.54 -13.76 7.94
CA GLY A 65 -7.73 -14.84 8.55
C GLY A 65 -6.31 -14.99 8.00
N LEU A 66 -5.66 -13.88 7.61
CA LEU A 66 -4.21 -13.88 7.39
C LEU A 66 -3.47 -14.25 8.68
N LYS A 67 -2.44 -15.09 8.58
CA LYS A 67 -1.56 -15.45 9.71
C LYS A 67 -0.54 -14.35 10.02
N LYS A 68 -0.12 -13.61 9.00
CA LYS A 68 0.89 -12.55 9.05
C LYS A 68 0.57 -11.44 8.03
N GLY A 69 1.15 -10.26 8.23
CA GLY A 69 0.86 -9.07 7.43
C GLY A 69 -0.39 -8.33 7.93
N ARG A 70 -0.82 -7.33 7.15
CA ARG A 70 -1.99 -6.49 7.48
C ARG A 70 -2.84 -6.27 6.23
N VAL A 71 -4.14 -6.08 6.42
CA VAL A 71 -5.07 -5.68 5.35
C VAL A 71 -5.66 -4.33 5.71
N LEU A 72 -5.55 -3.38 4.78
CA LEU A 72 -6.27 -2.12 4.80
C LEU A 72 -7.38 -2.19 3.76
N ILE A 73 -8.62 -2.14 4.24
CA ILE A 73 -9.80 -2.14 3.39
C ILE A 73 -10.18 -0.70 3.11
N ILE A 74 -10.30 -0.35 1.83
CA ILE A 74 -10.60 1.00 1.34
C ILE A 74 -12.03 1.01 0.81
N GLU A 75 -12.85 1.95 1.27
CA GLU A 75 -14.26 2.06 0.88
C GLU A 75 -14.50 3.14 -0.17
N LYS A 76 -13.66 4.19 -0.22
CA LYS A 76 -13.89 5.34 -1.10
C LYS A 76 -13.45 5.05 -2.54
N GLU A 77 -14.31 5.44 -3.50
CA GLU A 77 -14.03 5.36 -4.93
C GLU A 77 -13.50 6.66 -5.54
N ASP A 78 -13.91 7.79 -4.97
CA ASP A 78 -13.42 9.09 -5.43
C ASP A 78 -11.90 9.18 -5.25
N PRO A 79 -11.14 9.58 -6.29
CA PRO A 79 -9.68 9.55 -6.25
C PRO A 79 -9.04 10.27 -5.06
N TYR A 80 -9.59 11.44 -4.68
CA TYR A 80 -9.06 12.22 -3.58
C TYR A 80 -9.34 11.53 -2.25
N TRP A 81 -10.59 11.12 -2.03
CA TRP A 81 -10.99 10.47 -0.78
C TRP A 81 -10.35 9.09 -0.60
N MET A 82 -10.18 8.34 -1.68
CA MET A 82 -9.47 7.05 -1.68
C MET A 82 -8.01 7.22 -1.25
N PHE A 83 -7.30 8.19 -1.84
CA PHE A 83 -5.91 8.43 -1.48
C PHE A 83 -5.77 8.86 -0.03
N LYS A 84 -6.67 9.74 0.44
CA LYS A 84 -6.72 10.14 1.84
C LYS A 84 -6.91 8.94 2.77
N GLU A 85 -7.86 8.07 2.48
CA GLU A 85 -8.15 6.86 3.27
C GLU A 85 -6.95 5.91 3.32
N VAL A 86 -6.28 5.70 2.18
CA VAL A 86 -5.04 4.92 2.12
C VAL A 86 -3.96 5.51 3.03
N LEU A 87 -3.74 6.83 2.97
CA LEU A 87 -2.71 7.49 3.76
C LEU A 87 -3.03 7.44 5.26
N GLU A 88 -4.27 7.73 5.65
CA GLU A 88 -4.72 7.63 7.04
C GLU A 88 -4.58 6.18 7.56
N GLY A 89 -4.95 5.19 6.75
CA GLY A 89 -4.80 3.77 7.09
C GLY A 89 -3.34 3.36 7.34
N LEU A 90 -2.41 3.81 6.48
CA LEU A 90 -0.97 3.58 6.65
C LEU A 90 -0.44 4.27 7.91
N MET A 91 -0.84 5.51 8.16
CA MET A 91 -0.42 6.25 9.36
C MET A 91 -0.94 5.60 10.66
N LEU A 92 -2.18 5.11 10.67
CA LEU A 92 -2.76 4.40 11.82
C LEU A 92 -1.98 3.13 12.20
N ILE A 93 -1.34 2.48 11.23
CA ILE A 93 -0.49 1.30 11.48
C ILE A 93 0.98 1.65 11.75
N GLY A 94 1.31 2.94 11.89
CA GLY A 94 2.64 3.44 12.20
C GLY A 94 3.54 3.65 10.98
N LEU A 95 2.99 3.62 9.77
CA LEU A 95 3.73 3.83 8.53
C LEU A 95 3.53 5.25 8.02
N SER A 96 4.29 6.18 8.58
CA SER A 96 4.26 7.60 8.21
C SER A 96 4.94 7.86 6.85
N PRO A 97 4.46 8.85 6.07
CA PRO A 97 5.14 9.27 4.85
C PRO A 97 6.52 9.84 5.15
N ARG A 98 7.46 9.64 4.23
CA ARG A 98 8.84 10.12 4.28
C ARG A 98 9.08 11.09 3.12
N PHE A 99 9.34 12.35 3.44
CA PHE A 99 9.54 13.41 2.45
C PHE A 99 11.03 13.63 2.17
N ASP A 100 11.78 12.54 1.99
CA ASP A 100 13.25 12.58 1.90
C ASP A 100 13.77 13.39 0.70
N TRP A 101 12.91 13.60 -0.31
CA TRP A 101 13.19 14.42 -1.49
C TRP A 101 12.90 15.91 -1.28
N ILE A 102 12.14 16.29 -0.24
CA ILE A 102 11.93 17.70 0.13
C ILE A 102 13.16 18.15 0.91
N LYS A 103 14.18 18.61 0.19
CA LYS A 103 15.27 19.37 0.80
C LYS A 103 14.74 20.76 1.13
N VAL A 104 14.36 20.97 2.38
CA VAL A 104 14.16 22.33 2.88
C VAL A 104 15.55 22.96 2.90
N ASN A 105 15.85 23.78 1.89
CA ASN A 105 16.96 24.73 1.99
C ASN A 105 16.57 25.71 3.09
N SER A 106 16.87 25.37 4.34
CA SER A 106 16.88 26.33 5.42
C SER A 106 17.98 27.33 5.06
N GLY A 107 17.57 28.43 4.42
CA GLY A 107 18.41 29.57 4.13
C GLY A 107 18.98 30.08 5.44
N ALA A 108 20.21 29.67 5.71
CA ALA A 108 21.08 30.32 6.68
C ALA A 108 21.90 31.35 5.89
N GLU A 109 21.33 32.54 5.73
CA GLU A 109 22.06 33.81 5.67
C GLU A 109 21.26 34.87 6.45
#